data_AF-A0A8D4BIG4-F1
#
_entry.id   AF-A0A8D4BIG4-F1
#
_cell.length_a   1.000
_cell.length_b   1.000
_cell.length_c   1.000
_cell.angle_alpha   90.00
_cell.angle_beta   90.00
_cell.angle_gamma   90.00
#
_symmetry.space_group_name_H-M   'P 1'
#
loop_
_entity.id
_entity.type
_entity.pdbx_description
1 polymer ?
#
loop_
_entity_poly.entity_id
_entity_poly.type
_entity_poly.pdbx_seq_one_letter_code
_entity_poly.pdbx_strand_id
1 'polypeptide(L)'
;MTSTNTNPLIRLEDVLRLQQMMQLKPPATLPLSFIGEDVKLIKEIRKKVKTANQNNVTRTQAYLDYYQKHPEIHWAFLAHLVSRNGGYYMTDLSTTLIKSLLSSEKQHAYFLFLEHSNSAIFHDAYAQLLLYEKSKEQNSNLFHLLSAFHISSFMKAVWNDFWQHRNKTLLSIALIVNEQYHIEKNVLFKKEFQRDVLHSWQFHTQNFLGMTQIVFPVIKLI
;
A
#
# COMPACT_ATOMS: atom_id res chain seq x y z
N MET A 1 13.10 26.41 -27.12
CA MET A 1 13.11 24.97 -27.45
C MET A 1 12.46 24.24 -26.30
N THR A 2 11.31 23.62 -26.59
CA THR A 2 10.38 22.99 -25.65
C THR A 2 11.01 21.76 -24.99
N SER A 3 11.25 21.85 -23.68
CA SER A 3 11.57 20.70 -22.84
C SER A 3 10.36 19.75 -22.85
N THR A 4 10.46 18.69 -23.63
CA THR A 4 9.48 17.62 -23.72
C THR A 4 9.36 16.91 -22.38
N ASN A 5 8.12 16.81 -21.91
CA ASN A 5 7.65 16.03 -20.76
C ASN A 5 8.17 14.57 -20.87
N THR A 6 9.27 14.21 -20.19
CA THR A 6 9.99 12.94 -20.42
C THR A 6 9.58 11.76 -19.54
N ASN A 7 8.52 11.88 -18.70
CA ASN A 7 7.97 10.72 -18.00
C ASN A 7 6.76 10.16 -18.78
N PRO A 8 6.85 8.99 -19.44
CA PRO A 8 5.76 8.43 -20.24
C PRO A 8 4.56 7.96 -19.39
N LEU A 9 4.73 7.84 -18.06
CA LEU A 9 3.71 7.30 -17.16
C LEU A 9 2.92 8.38 -16.40
N ILE A 10 3.53 9.55 -16.18
CA ILE A 10 2.89 10.67 -15.46
C ILE A 10 3.10 11.96 -16.25
N ARG A 11 1.99 12.62 -16.58
CA ARG A 11 2.03 13.92 -17.25
C ARG A 11 2.26 15.02 -16.22
N LEU A 12 3.10 16.00 -16.55
CA LEU A 12 3.32 17.19 -15.70
C LEU A 12 2.01 17.86 -15.24
N GLU A 13 0.98 17.92 -16.10
CA GLU A 13 -0.33 18.50 -15.74
C GLU A 13 -1.01 17.77 -14.58
N ASP A 14 -0.85 16.44 -14.48
CA ASP A 14 -1.41 15.65 -13.39
C ASP A 14 -0.69 15.97 -12.06
N VAL A 15 0.63 16.16 -12.11
CA VAL A 15 1.44 16.56 -10.95
C VAL A 15 1.09 17.96 -10.48
N LEU A 16 0.99 18.93 -11.40
CA LEU A 16 0.64 20.31 -11.08
C LEU A 16 -0.76 20.40 -10.46
N ARG A 17 -1.71 19.61 -10.95
CA ARG A 17 -3.06 19.53 -10.39
C ARG A 17 -3.06 19.03 -8.96
N LEU A 18 -2.33 17.93 -8.66
CA LEU A 18 -2.18 17.43 -7.30
C LEU A 18 -1.49 18.46 -6.38
N GLN A 19 -0.44 19.13 -6.86
CA GLN A 19 0.23 20.20 -6.11
C GLN A 19 -0.73 21.34 -5.77
N GLN A 20 -1.54 21.79 -6.73
CA GLN A 20 -2.54 22.82 -6.51
C GLN A 20 -3.58 22.36 -5.47
N MET A 21 -4.11 21.14 -5.58
CA MET A 21 -5.04 20.57 -4.60
C MET A 21 -4.46 20.52 -3.18
N MET A 22 -3.16 20.24 -3.06
CA MET A 22 -2.46 20.20 -1.76
C MET A 22 -2.13 21.60 -1.21
N GLN A 23 -2.00 22.61 -2.07
CA GLN A 23 -1.78 24.01 -1.67
C GLN A 23 -3.07 24.72 -1.24
N LEU A 24 -4.24 24.20 -1.65
CA LEU A 24 -5.51 24.69 -1.13
C LEU A 24 -5.54 24.48 0.38
N LYS A 25 -5.45 25.59 1.11
CA LYS A 25 -5.57 25.62 2.57
C LYS A 25 -6.88 24.90 2.93
N PRO A 26 -6.87 23.84 3.75
CA PRO A 26 -8.12 23.26 4.19
C PRO A 26 -8.95 24.38 4.84
N PRO A 27 -10.28 24.45 4.59
CA PRO A 27 -11.12 25.40 5.28
C PRO A 27 -10.83 25.30 6.78
N ALA A 28 -10.78 26.45 7.46
CA ALA A 28 -10.39 26.57 8.87
C ALA A 28 -10.91 25.37 9.65
N THR A 29 -9.98 24.57 10.19
CA THR A 29 -10.27 23.25 10.74
C THR A 29 -11.28 23.36 11.88
N LEU A 30 -12.57 23.20 11.56
CA LEU A 30 -13.48 22.57 12.49
C LEU A 30 -12.84 21.23 12.87
N PRO A 31 -12.75 20.88 14.17
CA PRO A 31 -12.31 19.55 14.54
C PRO A 31 -13.15 18.55 13.74
N LEU A 32 -12.50 17.55 13.12
CA LEU A 32 -13.19 16.49 12.38
C LEU A 32 -14.18 15.81 13.33
N SER A 33 -15.43 16.27 13.33
CA SER A 33 -16.53 15.66 14.06
C SER A 33 -17.22 14.70 13.11
N PHE A 34 -16.86 13.43 13.20
CA PHE A 34 -17.58 12.36 12.50
C PHE A 34 -18.97 12.23 13.12
N ILE A 35 -20.01 12.27 12.29
CA ILE A 35 -21.40 12.10 12.74
C ILE A 35 -21.75 10.61 12.67
N GLY A 36 -22.83 10.17 13.32
CA GLY A 36 -23.13 8.75 13.58
C GLY A 36 -22.91 7.76 12.43
N GLU A 37 -23.28 8.13 11.20
CA GLU A 37 -23.08 7.28 10.01
C GLU A 37 -21.60 7.11 9.64
N ASP A 38 -20.82 8.18 9.68
CA ASP A 38 -19.37 8.15 9.46
C ASP A 38 -18.69 7.24 10.49
N VAL A 39 -19.06 7.37 11.76
CA VAL A 39 -18.49 6.55 12.84
C VAL A 39 -18.80 5.07 12.62
N LYS A 40 -20.02 4.75 12.16
CA LYS A 40 -20.43 3.39 11.86
C LYS A 40 -19.62 2.82 10.68
N LEU A 41 -19.46 3.61 9.61
CA LEU A 41 -18.69 3.22 8.43
C LEU A 41 -17.21 3.01 8.77
N ILE A 42 -16.60 3.92 9.54
CA ILE A 42 -15.21 3.82 10.01
C ILE A 42 -15.02 2.53 10.80
N LYS A 43 -15.94 2.20 11.72
CA LYS A 43 -15.90 0.95 12.50
C LYS A 43 -16.02 -0.28 11.61
N GLU A 44 -16.90 -0.26 10.61
CA GLU A 44 -17.04 -1.36 9.65
C GLU A 44 -15.75 -1.59 8.87
N ILE A 45 -15.18 -0.53 8.29
CA ILE A 45 -13.93 -0.60 7.52
C ILE A 45 -12.80 -1.13 8.41
N ARG A 46 -12.60 -0.57 9.61
CA ARG A 46 -11.57 -1.06 10.55
C ARG A 46 -11.74 -2.54 10.88
N LYS A 47 -12.98 -3.01 11.07
CA LYS A 47 -13.26 -4.43 11.32
C LYS A 47 -12.87 -5.28 10.11
N LYS A 48 -13.27 -4.89 8.90
CA LYS A 48 -12.90 -5.60 7.66
C LYS A 48 -11.39 -5.65 7.45
N VAL A 49 -10.69 -4.53 7.66
CA VAL A 49 -9.22 -4.47 7.59
C VAL A 49 -8.60 -5.44 8.59
N LYS A 50 -9.03 -5.42 9.86
CA LYS A 50 -8.51 -6.33 10.88
C LYS A 50 -8.74 -7.80 10.53
N THR A 51 -9.91 -8.15 10.01
CA THR A 51 -10.23 -9.53 9.61
C THR A 51 -9.39 -9.99 8.41
N ALA A 52 -9.20 -9.13 7.41
CA ALA A 52 -8.40 -9.48 6.24
C ALA A 52 -6.88 -9.47 6.52
N ASN A 53 -6.43 -8.71 7.52
CA ASN A 53 -5.02 -8.59 7.92
C ASN A 53 -4.58 -9.61 8.99
N GLN A 54 -5.21 -10.80 9.04
CA GLN A 54 -4.85 -11.82 10.02
C GLN A 54 -3.50 -12.48 9.71
N ASN A 55 -3.21 -12.75 8.44
CA ASN A 55 -1.96 -13.32 7.98
C ASN A 55 -1.75 -13.03 6.48
N ASN A 56 -0.62 -13.46 5.93
CA ASN A 56 -0.29 -13.19 4.53
C ASN A 56 -1.29 -13.81 3.53
N VAL A 57 -1.85 -14.97 3.83
CA VAL A 57 -2.80 -15.65 2.93
C VAL A 57 -4.10 -14.84 2.83
N THR A 58 -4.66 -14.42 3.96
CA THR A 58 -5.91 -13.64 3.97
C THR A 58 -5.74 -12.27 3.31
N ARG A 59 -4.59 -11.61 3.51
CA ARG A 59 -4.26 -10.34 2.84
C ARG A 59 -4.15 -10.50 1.32
N THR A 60 -3.40 -11.52 0.89
CA THR A 60 -3.17 -11.80 -0.52
C THR A 60 -4.49 -12.07 -1.24
N GLN A 61 -5.39 -12.83 -0.62
CA GLN A 61 -6.71 -13.09 -1.19
C GLN A 61 -7.59 -11.84 -1.22
N ALA A 62 -7.59 -11.03 -0.15
CA ALA A 62 -8.40 -9.82 -0.08
C ALA A 62 -8.08 -8.81 -1.20
N TYR A 63 -6.80 -8.67 -1.58
CA TYR A 63 -6.42 -7.85 -2.73
C TYR A 63 -6.97 -8.39 -4.07
N LEU A 64 -6.94 -9.71 -4.27
CA LEU A 64 -7.46 -10.33 -5.48
C LEU A 64 -8.97 -10.19 -5.57
N ASP A 65 -9.69 -10.51 -4.49
CA ASP A 65 -11.15 -10.39 -4.40
C ASP A 65 -11.59 -8.94 -4.66
N TYR A 66 -10.85 -7.97 -4.14
CA TYR A 66 -11.11 -6.57 -4.38
C TYR A 66 -10.88 -6.19 -5.84
N TYR A 67 -9.75 -6.60 -6.45
CA TYR A 67 -9.46 -6.31 -7.85
C TYR A 67 -10.49 -6.91 -8.81
N GLN A 68 -10.97 -8.13 -8.53
CA GLN A 68 -12.02 -8.76 -9.33
C GLN A 68 -13.32 -7.95 -9.36
N LYS A 69 -13.62 -7.22 -8.28
CA LYS A 69 -14.79 -6.32 -8.19
C LYS A 69 -14.53 -4.93 -8.75
N HIS A 70 -13.29 -4.44 -8.64
CA HIS A 70 -12.87 -3.10 -9.05
C HIS A 70 -11.63 -3.16 -9.95
N PRO A 71 -11.76 -3.68 -11.19
CA PRO A 71 -10.63 -3.88 -12.10
C PRO A 71 -9.95 -2.57 -12.55
N GLU A 72 -10.57 -1.42 -12.30
CA GLU A 72 -9.96 -0.10 -12.48
C GLU A 72 -8.84 0.22 -11.48
N ILE A 73 -8.78 -0.49 -10.34
CA ILE A 73 -7.78 -0.29 -9.31
C ILE A 73 -6.60 -1.25 -9.56
N HIS A 74 -5.80 -0.95 -10.58
CA HIS A 74 -4.68 -1.82 -11.01
C HIS A 74 -3.71 -2.14 -9.87
N TRP A 75 -3.48 -1.19 -8.96
CA TRP A 75 -2.63 -1.38 -7.79
C TRP A 75 -3.09 -2.55 -6.90
N ALA A 76 -4.40 -2.82 -6.78
CA ALA A 76 -4.87 -3.94 -5.96
C ALA A 76 -4.38 -5.29 -6.52
N PHE A 77 -4.34 -5.44 -7.86
CA PHE A 77 -3.77 -6.64 -8.47
C PHE A 77 -2.25 -6.71 -8.27
N LEU A 78 -1.55 -5.59 -8.41
CA LEU A 78 -0.11 -5.53 -8.13
C LEU A 78 0.18 -5.94 -6.67
N ALA A 79 -0.59 -5.42 -5.72
CA ALA A 79 -0.47 -5.74 -4.30
C ALA A 79 -0.74 -7.22 -4.02
N HIS A 80 -1.73 -7.84 -4.69
CA HIS A 80 -1.92 -9.29 -4.64
C HIS A 80 -0.66 -10.05 -5.09
N LEU A 81 -0.11 -9.69 -6.24
CA LEU A 81 1.06 -10.37 -6.81
C LEU A 81 2.30 -10.21 -5.92
N VAL A 82 2.55 -9.00 -5.40
CA VAL A 82 3.68 -8.72 -4.51
C VAL A 82 3.50 -9.44 -3.16
N SER A 83 2.30 -9.40 -2.58
CA SER A 83 1.99 -10.11 -1.31
C SER A 83 2.13 -11.62 -1.45
N ARG A 84 1.76 -12.19 -2.61
CA ARG A 84 1.99 -13.61 -2.94
C ARG A 84 3.47 -13.93 -3.01
N ASN A 85 4.29 -13.11 -3.69
CA ASN A 85 5.74 -13.30 -3.75
C ASN A 85 6.37 -13.23 -2.34
N GLY A 86 5.97 -12.25 -1.52
CA GLY A 86 6.38 -12.19 -0.11
C GLY A 86 6.02 -13.45 0.68
N GLY A 87 4.83 -14.02 0.40
CA GLY A 87 4.40 -15.30 0.99
C GLY A 87 5.28 -16.48 0.60
N TYR A 88 5.73 -16.57 -0.66
CA TYR A 88 6.68 -17.60 -1.07
C TYR A 88 8.01 -17.46 -0.33
N TYR A 89 8.54 -16.24 -0.19
CA TYR A 89 9.76 -16.02 0.58
C TYR A 89 9.60 -16.43 2.06
N MET A 90 8.44 -16.16 2.67
CA MET A 90 8.15 -16.64 4.03
C MET A 90 8.19 -18.16 4.13
N THR A 91 7.67 -18.89 3.12
CA THR A 91 7.71 -20.36 3.10
C THR A 91 9.10 -20.91 2.77
N ASP A 92 9.85 -20.23 1.91
CA ASP A 92 11.19 -20.65 1.46
C ASP A 92 12.20 -20.66 2.61
N LEU A 93 12.01 -19.79 3.62
CA LEU A 93 12.78 -19.82 4.86
C LEU A 93 12.73 -21.18 5.58
N SER A 94 11.67 -21.96 5.35
CA SER A 94 11.48 -23.29 5.96
C SER A 94 12.08 -24.45 5.14
N THR A 95 12.67 -24.16 3.98
CA THR A 95 13.28 -25.19 3.10
C THR A 95 14.57 -25.75 3.68
N THR A 96 14.91 -27.00 3.34
CA THR A 96 16.14 -27.65 3.80
C THR A 96 17.40 -26.89 3.39
N LEU A 97 17.39 -26.25 2.21
CA LEU A 97 18.51 -25.44 1.72
C LEU A 97 18.75 -24.22 2.62
N ILE A 98 17.71 -23.43 2.88
CA ILE A 98 17.84 -22.23 3.73
C ILE A 98 18.14 -22.60 5.19
N LYS A 99 17.61 -23.73 5.68
CA LYS A 99 17.95 -24.27 7.00
C LYS A 99 19.43 -24.59 7.20
N SER A 100 20.15 -24.88 6.12
CA SER A 100 21.60 -25.11 6.17
C SER A 100 22.43 -23.81 6.16
N LEU A 101 21.83 -22.68 5.75
CA LEU A 101 22.50 -21.39 5.58
C LEU A 101 22.18 -20.39 6.71
N LEU A 102 20.99 -20.47 7.29
CA LEU A 102 20.51 -19.56 8.34
C LEU A 102 20.14 -20.32 9.61
N SER A 103 20.52 -19.77 10.77
CA SER A 103 20.01 -20.27 12.05
C SER A 103 18.49 -20.12 12.14
N SER A 104 17.85 -20.94 12.97
CA SER A 104 16.40 -20.86 13.23
C SER A 104 15.97 -19.48 13.72
N GLU A 105 16.79 -18.83 14.55
CA GLU A 105 16.56 -17.47 15.03
C GLU A 105 16.52 -16.46 13.88
N LYS A 106 17.48 -16.52 12.94
CA LYS A 106 17.51 -15.63 11.77
C LYS A 106 16.34 -15.89 10.83
N GLN A 107 15.95 -17.15 10.62
CA GLN A 107 14.76 -17.49 9.82
C GLN A 107 13.50 -16.88 10.44
N HIS A 108 13.33 -17.01 11.77
CA HIS A 108 12.19 -16.44 12.46
C HIS A 108 12.16 -14.91 12.38
N ALA A 109 13.31 -14.25 12.59
CA ALA A 109 13.44 -12.81 12.45
C ALA A 109 13.06 -12.34 11.03
N TYR A 110 13.48 -13.08 10.00
CA TYR A 110 13.11 -12.79 8.61
C TYR A 110 11.63 -12.97 8.34
N PHE A 111 11.04 -14.06 8.83
CA PHE A 111 9.61 -14.30 8.70
C PHE A 111 8.81 -13.16 9.34
N LEU A 112 9.15 -12.77 10.57
CA LEU A 112 8.50 -11.67 11.27
C LEU A 112 8.66 -10.34 10.53
N PHE A 113 9.86 -10.06 9.99
CA PHE A 113 10.10 -8.86 9.21
C PHE A 113 9.16 -8.79 7.99
N LEU A 114 9.07 -9.87 7.19
CA LEU A 114 8.19 -9.93 6.03
C LEU A 114 6.71 -9.82 6.45
N GLU A 115 6.30 -10.54 7.49
CA GLU A 115 4.90 -10.57 7.96
C GLU A 115 4.46 -9.19 8.47
N HIS A 116 5.29 -8.54 9.30
CA HIS A 116 5.00 -7.20 9.81
C HIS A 116 4.99 -6.14 8.71
N SER A 117 5.89 -6.25 7.73
CA SER A 117 5.95 -5.30 6.61
C SER A 117 4.69 -5.41 5.75
N ASN A 118 4.32 -6.62 5.33
CA ASN A 118 3.09 -6.85 4.55
C ASN A 118 1.84 -6.46 5.34
N SER A 119 1.81 -6.73 6.66
CA SER A 119 0.70 -6.35 7.52
C SER A 119 0.54 -4.83 7.64
N ALA A 120 1.64 -4.08 7.78
CA ALA A 120 1.61 -2.63 7.89
C ALA A 120 1.15 -1.96 6.59
N ILE A 121 1.69 -2.39 5.45
CA ILE A 121 1.30 -1.92 4.12
C ILE A 121 -0.20 -2.18 3.89
N PHE A 122 -0.65 -3.40 4.20
CA PHE A 122 -2.06 -3.77 4.03
C PHE A 122 -3.00 -2.96 4.90
N HIS A 123 -2.61 -2.71 6.16
CA HIS A 123 -3.43 -1.92 7.09
C HIS A 123 -3.73 -0.52 6.52
N ASP A 124 -2.72 0.13 5.94
CA ASP A 124 -2.85 1.44 5.33
C ASP A 124 -3.68 1.38 4.04
N ALA A 125 -3.24 0.59 3.06
CA ALA A 125 -3.83 0.64 1.72
C ALA A 125 -5.24 0.05 1.67
N TYR A 126 -5.52 -1.05 2.38
CA TYR A 126 -6.81 -1.74 2.27
C TYR A 126 -7.96 -0.91 2.86
N ALA A 127 -7.71 -0.06 3.85
CA ALA A 127 -8.70 0.89 4.36
C ALA A 127 -9.11 1.90 3.27
N GLN A 128 -8.15 2.38 2.48
CA GLN A 128 -8.38 3.31 1.38
C GLN A 128 -9.23 2.66 0.28
N LEU A 129 -8.93 1.40 -0.06
CA LEU A 129 -9.69 0.61 -1.03
C LEU A 129 -11.14 0.42 -0.60
N LEU A 130 -11.37 -0.01 0.64
CA LEU A 130 -12.73 -0.20 1.16
C LEU A 130 -13.53 1.11 1.19
N LEU A 131 -12.86 2.24 1.46
CA LEU A 131 -13.53 3.54 1.42
C LEU A 131 -13.91 3.94 -0.01
N TYR A 132 -13.06 3.66 -1.00
CA TYR A 132 -13.39 3.85 -2.42
C TYR A 132 -14.60 3.00 -2.85
N GLU A 133 -14.61 1.70 -2.48
CA GLU A 133 -15.75 0.81 -2.74
C GLU A 133 -17.04 1.40 -2.16
N LYS A 134 -17.01 1.87 -0.90
CA LYS A 134 -18.16 2.49 -0.24
C LYS A 134 -18.58 3.80 -0.90
N SER A 135 -17.64 4.60 -1.38
CA SER A 135 -17.94 5.79 -2.16
C SER A 135 -18.65 5.47 -3.47
N LYS A 136 -18.26 4.40 -4.17
CA LYS A 136 -18.96 3.93 -5.38
C LYS A 136 -20.37 3.43 -5.06
N GLU A 137 -20.52 2.59 -4.04
CA GLU A 137 -21.83 2.05 -3.64
C GLU A 137 -22.84 3.13 -3.28
N GLN A 138 -22.39 4.20 -2.61
CA GLN A 138 -23.23 5.33 -2.21
C GLN A 138 -23.33 6.44 -3.27
N ASN A 139 -22.60 6.31 -4.38
CA ASN A 139 -22.44 7.36 -5.38
C ASN A 139 -22.05 8.73 -4.76
N SER A 140 -21.18 8.70 -3.74
CA SER A 140 -20.80 9.87 -2.95
C SER A 140 -19.33 9.84 -2.57
N ASN A 141 -18.67 11.00 -2.57
CA ASN A 141 -17.26 11.12 -2.22
C ASN A 141 -17.08 11.13 -0.69
N LEU A 142 -16.46 10.06 -0.16
CA LEU A 142 -16.26 9.85 1.28
C LEU A 142 -14.81 10.06 1.72
N PHE A 143 -13.94 10.63 0.86
CA PHE A 143 -12.50 10.74 1.16
C PHE A 143 -12.15 11.74 2.26
N HIS A 144 -13.12 12.47 2.79
CA HIS A 144 -12.97 13.21 4.03
C HIS A 144 -12.73 12.29 5.24
N LEU A 145 -13.17 11.02 5.19
CA LEU A 145 -12.98 10.01 6.23
C LEU A 145 -11.58 9.39 6.25
N LEU A 146 -10.74 9.61 5.23
CA LEU A 146 -9.39 9.03 5.14
C LEU A 146 -8.51 9.38 6.37
N SER A 147 -8.70 10.56 6.94
CA SER A 147 -7.97 10.99 8.15
C SER A 147 -8.27 10.11 9.37
N ALA A 148 -9.46 9.50 9.45
CA ALA A 148 -9.81 8.56 10.51
C ALA A 148 -8.97 7.27 10.46
N PHE A 149 -8.36 6.96 9.32
CA PHE A 149 -7.48 5.81 9.12
C PHE A 149 -6.00 6.21 9.12
N HIS A 150 -5.68 7.44 9.54
CA HIS A 150 -4.31 8.00 9.54
C HIS A 150 -3.67 8.11 8.15
N ILE A 151 -4.48 8.11 7.09
CA ILE A 151 -4.02 8.25 5.71
C ILE A 151 -3.58 9.68 5.44
N SER A 152 -2.48 9.83 4.71
CA SER A 152 -1.86 11.11 4.39
C SER A 152 -2.80 12.05 3.61
N SER A 153 -2.61 13.36 3.79
CA SER A 153 -3.29 14.37 2.98
C SER A 153 -2.94 14.25 1.49
N PHE A 154 -1.74 13.75 1.18
CA PHE A 154 -1.33 13.39 -0.18
C PHE A 154 -2.28 12.35 -0.78
N MET A 155 -2.51 11.22 -0.11
CA MET A 155 -3.44 10.20 -0.63
C MET A 155 -4.88 10.71 -0.68
N LYS A 156 -5.29 11.58 0.24
CA LYS A 156 -6.60 12.24 0.14
C LYS A 156 -6.71 13.07 -1.15
N ALA A 157 -5.71 13.84 -1.52
CA ALA A 157 -5.72 14.60 -2.78
C ALA A 157 -5.78 13.66 -4.00
N VAL A 158 -4.97 12.59 -4.00
CA VAL A 158 -4.94 11.58 -5.07
C VAL A 158 -6.28 10.88 -5.25
N TRP A 159 -6.95 10.47 -4.17
CA TRP A 159 -8.27 9.83 -4.26
C TRP A 159 -9.35 10.79 -4.79
N ASN A 160 -9.31 12.06 -4.38
CA ASN A 160 -10.20 13.07 -4.93
C ASN A 160 -9.93 13.33 -6.42
N ASP A 161 -8.66 13.34 -6.84
CA ASP A 161 -8.29 13.45 -8.24
C ASP A 161 -8.80 12.26 -9.06
N PHE A 162 -8.57 11.04 -8.56
CA PHE A 162 -9.05 9.81 -9.18
C PHE A 162 -10.58 9.74 -9.21
N TRP A 163 -11.27 10.34 -8.24
CA TRP A 163 -12.73 10.44 -8.24
C TRP A 163 -13.27 11.15 -9.49
N GLN A 164 -12.56 12.18 -9.95
CA GLN A 164 -12.97 13.04 -11.05
C GLN A 164 -12.40 12.56 -12.39
N HIS A 165 -11.11 12.22 -12.43
CA HIS A 165 -10.37 12.01 -13.68
C HIS A 165 -10.15 10.53 -14.03
N ARG A 166 -10.38 9.61 -13.08
CA ARG A 166 -10.21 8.15 -13.28
C ARG A 166 -8.82 7.75 -13.81
N ASN A 167 -7.78 8.52 -13.50
CA ASN A 167 -6.40 8.23 -13.92
C ASN A 167 -5.83 7.06 -13.10
N LYS A 168 -6.01 5.83 -13.60
CA LYS A 168 -5.61 4.58 -12.95
C LYS A 168 -4.09 4.48 -12.73
N THR A 169 -3.31 4.99 -13.69
CA THR A 169 -1.84 4.99 -13.65
C THR A 169 -1.35 5.88 -12.52
N LEU A 170 -1.87 7.12 -12.45
CA LEU A 170 -1.51 8.06 -11.38
C LEU A 170 -1.87 7.52 -10.00
N LEU A 171 -3.08 6.98 -9.83
CA LEU A 171 -3.49 6.37 -8.56
C LEU A 171 -2.53 5.25 -8.15
N SER A 172 -2.17 4.37 -9.09
CA SER A 172 -1.30 3.23 -8.80
C SER A 172 0.10 3.68 -8.39
N ILE A 173 0.66 4.67 -9.09
CA ILE A 173 1.97 5.22 -8.75
C ILE A 173 1.93 5.93 -7.40
N ALA A 174 0.87 6.69 -7.12
CA ALA A 174 0.72 7.38 -5.84
C ALA A 174 0.61 6.41 -4.66
N LEU A 175 -0.12 5.29 -4.82
CA LEU A 175 -0.18 4.23 -3.82
C LEU A 175 1.21 3.63 -3.57
N ILE A 176 1.98 3.33 -4.62
CA ILE A 176 3.38 2.85 -4.50
C ILE A 176 4.25 3.87 -3.74
N VAL A 177 4.16 5.16 -4.08
CA VAL A 177 4.92 6.21 -3.40
C VAL A 177 4.52 6.32 -1.92
N ASN A 178 3.23 6.21 -1.61
CA ASN A 178 2.73 6.23 -0.24
C ASN A 178 3.24 5.03 0.57
N GLU A 179 3.28 3.83 -0.01
CA GLU A 179 3.88 2.64 0.61
C GLU A 179 5.36 2.86 0.92
N GLN A 180 6.14 3.31 -0.06
CA GLN A 180 7.58 3.57 0.11
C GLN A 180 7.83 4.57 1.25
N TYR A 181 7.08 5.68 1.28
CA TYR A 181 7.16 6.66 2.36
C TYR A 181 6.81 6.06 3.73
N HIS A 182 5.78 5.21 3.80
CA HIS A 182 5.38 4.54 5.03
C HIS A 182 6.45 3.58 5.57
N ILE A 183 7.09 2.82 4.67
CA ILE A 183 8.19 1.90 5.03
C ILE A 183 9.38 2.70 5.54
N GLU A 184 9.83 3.71 4.79
CA GLU A 184 10.97 4.56 5.17
C GLU A 184 10.74 5.20 6.55
N LYS A 185 9.57 5.78 6.80
CA LYS A 185 9.25 6.39 8.10
C LYS A 185 9.21 5.35 9.22
N ASN A 186 8.62 4.18 9.01
CA ASN A 186 8.55 3.18 10.08
C ASN A 186 9.90 2.54 10.41
N VAL A 187 10.79 2.41 9.42
CA VAL A 187 12.16 1.90 9.59
C VAL A 187 13.08 2.96 10.23
N LEU A 188 12.96 4.23 9.80
CA LEU A 188 13.83 5.30 10.27
C LEU A 188 13.51 5.77 11.70
N PHE A 189 12.27 5.63 12.20
CA PHE A 189 11.86 6.26 13.47
C PHE A 189 11.73 5.33 14.68
N LYS A 190 11.83 4.00 14.53
CA LYS A 190 11.86 3.08 15.68
C LYS A 190 13.29 2.89 16.19
N LYS A 191 13.57 3.39 17.40
CA LYS A 191 14.89 3.26 18.07
C LYS A 191 15.36 1.81 18.23
N GLU A 192 14.45 0.83 18.34
CA GLU A 192 14.81 -0.59 18.38
C GLU A 192 15.35 -1.09 17.02
N PHE A 193 14.92 -0.50 15.91
CA PHE A 193 15.38 -0.84 14.56
C PHE A 193 16.60 -0.01 14.13
N GLN A 194 16.81 1.18 14.70
CA GLN A 194 17.96 2.03 14.35
C GLN A 194 19.33 1.41 14.70
N ARG A 195 19.41 0.56 15.74
CA ARG A 195 20.68 -0.07 16.14
C ARG A 195 21.11 -1.24 15.25
N ASP A 196 20.13 -2.01 14.75
CA ASP A 196 20.36 -3.28 14.04
C ASP A 196 19.73 -3.34 12.63
N VAL A 197 19.19 -2.23 12.10
CA VAL A 197 18.64 -2.12 10.71
C VAL A 197 19.31 -1.02 9.87
N LEU A 198 19.85 0.06 10.47
CA LEU A 198 20.54 1.13 9.72
C LEU A 198 22.01 0.83 9.41
N HIS A 199 22.64 -0.12 10.11
CA HIS A 199 24.04 -0.54 9.89
C HIS A 199 24.18 -1.93 9.26
N SER A 200 23.06 -2.48 8.83
CA SER A 200 22.89 -3.91 8.78
C SER A 200 22.22 -4.22 7.47
N TRP A 201 22.87 -5.14 6.79
CA TRP A 201 22.47 -5.89 5.62
C TRP A 201 20.98 -5.94 5.23
N GLN A 202 19.97 -5.74 6.09
CA GLN A 202 18.55 -5.84 5.74
C GLN A 202 18.09 -4.85 4.63
N PHE A 203 18.69 -3.66 4.54
CA PHE A 203 18.41 -2.73 3.42
C PHE A 203 19.10 -3.18 2.13
N HIS A 204 20.22 -3.90 2.25
CA HIS A 204 20.95 -4.50 1.14
C HIS A 204 20.45 -5.91 0.78
N THR A 205 19.70 -6.61 1.66
CA THR A 205 19.32 -8.02 1.46
C THR A 205 18.15 -8.21 0.54
N GLN A 206 17.25 -7.23 0.41
CA GLN A 206 16.28 -7.25 -0.66
C GLN A 206 16.98 -7.33 -2.03
N ASN A 207 18.07 -6.59 -2.21
CA ASN A 207 18.92 -6.65 -3.40
C ASN A 207 19.87 -7.87 -3.42
N PHE A 208 20.44 -8.30 -2.27
CA PHE A 208 21.45 -9.36 -2.19
C PHE A 208 20.87 -10.79 -2.27
N LEU A 209 19.63 -11.01 -1.83
CA LEU A 209 18.96 -12.32 -1.88
C LEU A 209 18.08 -12.51 -3.13
N GLY A 210 18.09 -11.56 -4.07
CA GLY A 210 17.20 -11.61 -5.23
C GLY A 210 15.71 -11.45 -4.89
N MET A 211 15.37 -11.04 -3.66
CA MET A 211 13.98 -10.84 -3.21
C MET A 211 13.28 -9.66 -3.89
N THR A 212 14.00 -8.90 -4.72
CA THR A 212 13.44 -7.90 -5.65
C THR A 212 12.93 -8.50 -6.96
N GLN A 213 13.19 -9.79 -7.23
CA GLN A 213 12.63 -10.46 -8.39
C GLN A 213 11.18 -10.84 -8.10
N ILE A 214 10.26 -10.13 -8.74
CA ILE A 214 8.85 -10.46 -8.74
C ILE A 214 8.59 -11.35 -9.94
N VAL A 215 8.25 -12.62 -9.70
CA VAL A 215 7.93 -13.55 -10.79
C VAL A 215 6.47 -13.38 -11.17
N PHE A 216 6.24 -12.95 -12.42
CA PHE A 216 4.91 -12.89 -13.02
C PHE A 216 4.76 -14.03 -14.04
N PRO A 217 4.03 -15.11 -13.72
CA PRO A 217 3.70 -16.10 -14.73
C PRO A 217 2.73 -15.47 -15.73
N VAL A 218 3.21 -15.15 -16.92
CA VAL A 218 2.37 -14.73 -18.04
C VAL A 218 2.02 -15.95 -18.88
N ILE A 219 0.73 -16.24 -19.03
CA ILE A 219 0.28 -17.15 -20.08
C ILE A 219 0.55 -16.41 -21.40
N LYS A 220 1.38 -16.97 -22.28
CA LYS A 220 1.42 -16.51 -23.67
C LYS A 220 0.00 -16.68 -24.21
N LEU A 221 -0.69 -15.57 -24.49
CA LEU A 221 -1.80 -15.59 -25.41
C LEU A 221 -1.20 -15.97 -26.77
N ILE A 222 -1.31 -17.26 -27.11
CA ILE A 222 -0.99 -17.81 -28.43
C ILE A 222 -2.20 -17.54 -29.32
#